data_AF-A0A7C1B9G7-F1
#
_entry.id   AF-A0A7C1B9G7-F1
#
_cell.length_a   1.000
_cell.length_b   1.000
_cell.length_c   1.000
_cell.angle_alpha   90.00
_cell.angle_beta   90.00
_cell.angle_gamma   90.00
#
_symmetry.space_group_name_H-M   'P 1'
#
loop_
_entity.id
_entity.type
_entity.pdbx_description
1 polymer ?
#
loop_
_entity_poly.entity_id
_entity_poly.type
_entity_poly.pdbx_seq_one_letter_code
_entity_poly.pdbx_strand_id
1 'polypeptide(L)' 'TLEELERRYILQVLDETGWNKNRAAQILGIDPSTLYRKLQRYGLSKSGSVRKETGQ' A
#
# COMPACT_ATOMS: atom_id res chain seq x y z
N THR A 1 -1.78 10.12 -12.35
CA THR A 1 -0.76 11.07 -11.82
C THR A 1 0.41 10.29 -11.22
N LEU A 2 1.48 10.95 -10.75
CA LEU A 2 2.58 10.28 -10.05
C LEU A 2 2.09 9.46 -8.84
N GLU A 3 1.10 9.96 -8.12
CA GLU A 3 0.49 9.30 -6.97
C GLU A 3 -0.16 7.95 -7.33
N GLU A 4 -0.80 7.85 -8.49
CA GLU A 4 -1.45 6.62 -8.94
C GLU A 4 -0.46 5.56 -9.43
N LEU A 5 0.66 5.98 -10.03
CA LEU A 5 1.77 5.07 -10.34
C LEU A 5 2.39 4.52 -9.06
N GLU A 6 2.65 5.39 -8.09
CA GLU A 6 3.17 4.98 -6.78
C GLU A 6 2.22 3.99 -6.09
N ARG A 7 0.92 4.29 -6.03
CA ARG A 7 -0.09 3.40 -5.44
C ARG A 7 -0.11 2.02 -6.10
N ARG A 8 -0.11 1.97 -7.44
CA ARG A 8 -0.10 0.72 -8.20
C ARG A 8 1.17 -0.09 -7.94
N TYR A 9 2.32 0.57 -7.90
CA TYR A 9 3.59 -0.10 -7.63
C TYR A 9 3.66 -0.67 -6.22
N ILE A 10 3.21 0.09 -5.21
CA ILE A 10 3.11 -0.40 -3.82
C ILE A 10 2.21 -1.63 -3.72
N LEU A 11 1.07 -1.61 -4.40
CA LEU A 11 0.15 -2.74 -4.46
C LEU A 11 0.79 -3.97 -5.09
N GLN A 12 1.47 -3.81 -6.23
CA GLN A 12 2.14 -4.90 -6.92
C GLN A 12 3.19 -5.56 -6.03
N VAL A 13 4.07 -4.76 -5.40
CA VAL A 13 5.11 -5.28 -4.51
C VAL A 13 4.52 -5.93 -3.26
N LEU A 14 3.41 -5.40 -2.73
CA LEU A 14 2.70 -6.05 -1.63
C LEU A 14 2.15 -7.41 -2.04
N ASP A 15 1.58 -7.54 -3.24
CA ASP A 15 1.04 -8.80 -3.74
C ASP A 15 2.16 -9.84 -3.96
N GLU A 16 3.23 -9.44 -4.66
CA GLU A 16 4.43 -10.27 -4.90
C GLU A 16 5.08 -10.78 -3.61
N THR A 17 5.01 -10.00 -2.53
CA THR A 17 5.55 -10.36 -1.21
C THR A 17 4.55 -11.08 -0.30
N GLY A 18 3.32 -11.39 -0.78
CA GLY A 18 2.28 -12.00 0.03
C GLY A 18 1.80 -11.12 1.19
N TRP A 19 1.84 -9.80 1.00
CA TRP A 19 1.55 -8.76 1.98
C TRP A 19 2.52 -8.67 3.15
N ASN A 20 3.76 -9.13 2.95
CA ASN A 20 4.83 -8.92 3.92
C ASN A 20 5.35 -7.48 3.84
N LYS A 21 4.83 -6.61 4.71
CA LYS A 21 5.14 -5.17 4.74
C LYS A 21 6.63 -4.86 4.91
N ASN A 22 7.37 -5.65 5.70
CA ASN A 22 8.81 -5.43 5.88
C ASN A 22 9.58 -5.73 4.58
N ARG A 23 9.26 -6.85 3.93
CA ARG A 23 9.88 -7.22 2.65
C ARG A 23 9.49 -6.26 1.53
N ALA A 24 8.22 -5.83 1.50
CA ALA A 24 7.76 -4.85 0.54
C ALA A 24 8.47 -3.49 0.70
N ALA A 25 8.65 -3.02 1.94
CA ALA A 25 9.37 -1.79 2.23
C ALA A 25 10.84 -1.86 1.76
N GLN A 26 11.50 -3.00 1.96
CA GLN A 26 12.86 -3.24 1.45
C GLN A 26 12.94 -3.17 -0.09
N ILE A 27 11.99 -3.81 -0.80
CA ILE A 27 11.95 -3.77 -2.28
C ILE A 27 11.64 -2.36 -2.80
N LEU A 28 10.75 -1.64 -2.11
CA LEU A 28 10.39 -0.26 -2.43
C LEU A 28 11.51 0.74 -2.06
N GLY A 29 12.54 0.33 -1.34
CA GLY A 29 13.64 1.19 -0.90
C GLY A 29 13.21 2.26 0.11
N ILE A 30 12.21 1.97 0.95
CA ILE A 30 11.67 2.90 1.95
C ILE A 30 11.62 2.25 3.33
N ASP A 31 11.57 3.08 4.37
CA ASP A 31 11.30 2.60 5.72
C ASP A 31 9.90 1.96 5.84
N PRO A 32 9.74 0.92 6.67
CA PRO A 32 8.44 0.32 6.96
C PRO A 32 7.39 1.34 7.46
N SER A 33 7.83 2.35 8.23
CA SER A 33 6.98 3.45 8.71
C SER A 33 6.44 4.30 7.57
N THR A 34 7.25 4.54 6.53
CA THR A 34 6.84 5.28 5.33
C THR A 34 5.84 4.47 4.52
N LEU A 35 6.09 3.17 4.34
CA LEU A 35 5.14 2.27 3.71
C LEU A 35 3.80 2.32 4.46
N TYR A 36 3.79 2.19 5.78
CA TYR A 36 2.57 2.22 6.59
C TYR A 36 1.76 3.50 6.38
N ARG A 37 2.41 4.68 6.38
CA ARG A 37 1.74 5.96 6.11
C ARG A 37 1.12 6.01 4.71
N LYS A 38 1.81 5.47 3.70
CA LYS A 38 1.29 5.38 2.33
C LYS A 38 0.09 4.42 2.24
N LEU A 39 0.13 3.27 2.92
CA LEU A 39 -1.02 2.35 2.96
C LEU A 39 -2.26 2.99 3.58
N GLN A 40 -2.09 3.76 4.66
CA GLN A 40 -3.19 4.50 5.28
C GLN A 40 -3.73 5.59 4.35
N ARG A 41 -2.84 6.39 3.72
CA ARG A 41 -3.22 7.43 2.76
C ARG A 41 -4.00 6.88 1.56
N TYR A 42 -3.62 5.71 1.07
CA TYR A 42 -4.24 5.08 -0.10
C TYR A 42 -5.35 4.08 0.23
N GLY A 43 -5.64 3.86 1.51
CA GLY A 43 -6.65 2.88 1.94
C GLY A 43 -6.34 1.44 1.51
N LEU A 44 -5.07 1.05 1.47
CA LEU A 44 -4.65 -0.28 1.00
C LEU A 44 -4.64 -1.30 2.14
N SER A 45 -5.37 -2.41 1.99
CA SER A 45 -5.41 -3.50 2.97
C SER A 45 -5.55 -4.87 2.31
N LYS A 46 -5.01 -5.92 2.96
CA LYS A 46 -4.94 -7.30 2.42
C LYS A 46 -6.32 -7.90 2.17
N SER A 47 -7.29 -7.50 2.97
CA SER A 47 -8.68 -7.85 2.73
C SER A 47 -9.18 -6.92 1.64
N GLY A 48 -9.52 -7.46 0.47
CA GLY A 48 -10.23 -6.75 -0.61
C GLY A 48 -11.65 -6.34 -0.20
N SER A 49 -11.79 -5.70 0.95
CA SER A 49 -13.02 -5.15 1.47
C SER A 49 -13.04 -3.69 1.11
N VAL A 50 -13.64 -3.39 -0.02
CA VAL A 50 -14.28 -2.09 -0.24
C VAL A 50 -15.27 -1.88 0.90
N ARG A 51 -14.81 -1.21 1.96
CA ARG A 51 -15.60 -0.45 2.94
C ARG A 51 -14.71 0.77 3.20
N LYS A 52 -15.02 1.97 2.73
CA LYS A 52 -16.29 2.66 2.92
C LYS A 52 -16.61 3.65 1.81
N GLU A 53 -17.80 3.50 1.21
CA GLU A 53 -18.75 4.61 1.18
C GLU A 53 -19.14 4.94 2.63
N THR A 54 -18.62 6.04 3.19
CA THR A 54 -19.35 6.84 4.18
C THR A 54 -18.66 8.20 4.38
N GLY A 55 -19.29 9.24 3.84
CA GLY A 55 -19.47 10.55 4.48
C GLY A 55 -18.30 11.52 4.55
N GLN A 56 -18.26 12.47 3.63
CA GLN A 56 -18.87 13.78 3.89
C GLN A 56 -19.45 14.33 2.58
#